data_AF-A0A3B9BAV6-F1
#
_entry.id   AF-A0A3B9BAV6-F1
#
_cell.length_a   1.000
_cell.length_b   1.000
_cell.length_c   1.000
_cell.angle_alpha   90.00
_cell.angle_beta   90.00
_cell.angle_gamma   90.00
#
_symmetry.space_group_name_H-M   'P 1'
#
loop_
_entity.id
_entity.type
_entity.pdbx_description
1 polymer ?
#
loop_
_entity_poly.entity_id
_entity_poly.type
_entity_poly.pdbx_seq_one_letter_code
_entity_poly.pdbx_strand_id
1 'polypeptide(L)'
;DKIILPNNPKSDLDDLPKNFLSINDYAVAPTHAEVTGSGNQRSLTHAYLASVSFVDHCVGLVLDALEASPYADNTVIVLWSDHGFHLGEKQHWAKRTLWEESTRVPLLISGPGVKPGKECKEPASLLDLYPTLVDLCKLPKNDRLEGISLVPQLKDPNKARKHPAITSSYFGNHSIRTRDWRL
;
A
#
# COMPACT_ATOMS: atom_id res chain seq x y z
N ASP A 1 -19.63 -16.38 0.80
CA ASP A 1 -18.67 -15.30 1.14
C ASP A 1 -19.09 -14.55 2.39
N LYS A 2 -18.21 -14.48 3.40
CA LYS A 2 -18.49 -13.81 4.67
C LYS A 2 -17.62 -12.55 4.76
N ILE A 3 -18.24 -11.38 4.86
CA ILE A 3 -17.52 -10.13 5.10
C ILE A 3 -16.91 -10.20 6.50
N ILE A 4 -15.60 -10.06 6.59
CA ILE A 4 -14.85 -9.96 7.84
C ILE A 4 -14.65 -8.48 8.12
N LEU A 5 -15.16 -8.02 9.26
CA LEU A 5 -14.93 -6.64 9.70
C LEU A 5 -13.58 -6.54 10.41
N PRO A 6 -12.95 -5.36 10.39
CA PRO A 6 -11.76 -5.11 11.19
C PRO A 6 -11.95 -5.41 12.68
N ASN A 7 -10.89 -5.88 13.31
CA ASN A 7 -10.87 -6.09 14.76
C ASN A 7 -10.58 -4.77 15.48
N ASN A 8 -11.57 -4.23 16.18
CA ASN A 8 -11.48 -2.90 16.81
C ASN A 8 -11.77 -3.00 18.32
N PRO A 9 -10.79 -3.41 19.14
CA PRO A 9 -10.98 -3.44 20.58
C PRO A 9 -11.22 -2.03 21.13
N LYS A 10 -12.01 -1.89 22.19
CA LYS A 10 -12.26 -0.56 22.79
C LYS A 10 -10.98 0.08 23.32
N SER A 11 -9.99 -0.74 23.70
CA SER A 11 -8.69 -0.34 24.23
C SER A 11 -7.64 -0.05 23.14
N ASP A 12 -8.01 -0.04 21.85
CA ASP A 12 -7.03 0.04 20.74
C ASP A 12 -6.26 1.37 20.66
N LEU A 13 -6.69 2.37 21.44
CA LEU A 13 -6.07 3.69 21.56
C LEU A 13 -5.32 3.89 22.88
N ASP A 14 -5.41 2.95 23.83
CA ASP A 14 -4.93 3.14 25.20
C ASP A 14 -3.39 3.22 25.29
N ASP A 15 -2.70 2.70 24.28
CA ASP A 15 -1.24 2.67 24.17
C ASP A 15 -0.65 3.86 23.40
N LEU A 16 -1.49 4.78 22.92
CA LEU A 16 -1.05 5.91 22.10
C LEU A 16 -0.68 7.13 22.95
N PRO A 17 0.37 7.88 22.56
CA PRO A 17 0.69 9.14 23.23
C PRO A 17 -0.38 10.18 22.90
N LYS A 18 -0.63 11.10 23.83
CA LYS A 18 -1.75 12.06 23.75
C LYS A 18 -1.75 12.90 22.47
N ASN A 19 -0.58 13.23 21.93
CA ASN A 19 -0.44 14.00 20.69
C ASN A 19 -0.88 13.23 19.43
N PHE A 20 -1.08 11.91 19.52
CA PHE A 20 -1.54 11.07 18.42
C PHE A 20 -3.07 10.87 18.43
N LEU A 21 -3.74 11.12 19.57
CA LEU A 21 -5.19 10.93 19.69
C LEU A 21 -6.00 11.89 18.82
N SER A 22 -5.47 13.09 18.56
CA SER A 22 -6.12 14.10 17.71
C SER A 22 -6.05 13.78 16.21
N ILE A 23 -5.38 12.70 15.80
CA ILE A 23 -5.34 12.28 14.38
C ILE A 23 -6.73 11.89 13.87
N ASN A 24 -7.61 11.46 14.78
CA ASN A 24 -9.00 11.09 14.51
C ASN A 24 -9.94 12.31 14.40
N ASP A 25 -9.48 13.51 14.80
CA ASP A 25 -10.30 14.75 14.77
C ASP A 25 -10.33 15.40 13.38
N TYR A 26 -9.71 14.77 12.37
CA TYR A 26 -9.70 15.27 10.99
C TYR A 26 -11.08 15.08 10.32
N ALA A 27 -11.84 16.17 10.24
CA ALA A 27 -13.24 16.28 9.81
C ALA A 27 -13.64 15.77 8.40
N VAL A 28 -12.79 15.04 7.68
CA VAL A 28 -13.08 14.57 6.31
C VAL A 28 -13.75 13.19 6.29
N ALA A 29 -13.55 12.38 7.33
CA ALA A 29 -14.17 11.06 7.48
C ALA A 29 -15.09 11.05 8.71
N PRO A 30 -16.16 10.22 8.72
CA PRO A 30 -16.96 10.04 9.91
C PRO A 30 -16.13 9.42 11.02
N THR A 31 -16.40 9.80 12.25
CA THR A 31 -15.76 9.19 13.43
C THR A 31 -16.20 7.73 13.56
N HIS A 32 -15.38 6.91 14.22
CA HIS A 32 -15.74 5.51 14.44
C HIS A 32 -17.01 5.35 15.29
N ALA A 33 -17.24 6.27 16.24
CA ALA A 33 -18.45 6.30 17.06
C ALA A 33 -19.70 6.57 16.22
N GLU A 34 -19.64 7.51 15.26
CA GLU A 34 -20.77 7.78 14.35
C GLU A 34 -21.09 6.56 13.48
N VAL A 35 -20.08 5.94 12.89
CA VAL A 35 -20.27 4.78 12.00
C VAL A 35 -20.83 3.57 12.75
N THR A 36 -20.33 3.28 13.96
CA THR A 36 -20.80 2.16 14.76
C THR A 36 -22.17 2.44 15.37
N GLY A 37 -22.40 3.66 15.87
CA GLY A 37 -23.69 4.09 16.42
C GLY A 37 -24.82 4.06 15.38
N SER A 38 -24.51 4.33 14.10
CA SER A 38 -25.47 4.21 13.00
C SER A 38 -25.57 2.80 12.41
N GLY A 39 -24.79 1.82 12.91
CA GLY A 39 -24.76 0.45 12.38
C GLY A 39 -24.17 0.30 10.97
N ASN A 40 -23.48 1.31 10.45
CA ASN A 40 -23.06 1.37 9.04
C ASN A 40 -21.73 0.68 8.74
N GLN A 41 -20.97 0.26 9.76
CA GLN A 41 -19.63 -0.31 9.58
C GLN A 41 -19.59 -1.43 8.53
N ARG A 42 -20.56 -2.35 8.58
CA ARG A 42 -20.64 -3.46 7.63
C ARG A 42 -20.91 -2.98 6.21
N SER A 43 -21.83 -2.04 6.03
CA SER A 43 -22.19 -1.51 4.71
C SER A 43 -21.04 -0.72 4.08
N LEU A 44 -20.32 0.08 4.87
CA LEU A 44 -19.13 0.81 4.41
C LEU A 44 -17.99 -0.14 4.03
N THR A 45 -17.72 -1.15 4.86
CA THR A 45 -16.73 -2.20 4.56
C THR A 45 -17.10 -2.93 3.27
N HIS A 46 -18.38 -3.29 3.11
CA HIS A 46 -18.87 -3.94 1.90
C HIS A 46 -18.70 -3.07 0.66
N ALA A 47 -19.04 -1.77 0.75
CA ALA A 47 -18.89 -0.83 -0.35
C ALA A 47 -17.42 -0.70 -0.78
N TYR A 48 -16.48 -0.62 0.17
CA TYR A 48 -15.05 -0.59 -0.12
C TYR A 48 -14.60 -1.86 -0.88
N LEU A 49 -14.98 -3.05 -0.38
CA LEU A 49 -14.64 -4.32 -1.03
C LEU A 49 -15.28 -4.44 -2.43
N ALA A 50 -16.50 -3.92 -2.61
CA ALA A 50 -17.15 -3.87 -3.92
C ALA A 50 -16.39 -2.95 -4.89
N SER A 51 -15.86 -1.81 -4.42
CA SER A 51 -14.99 -0.94 -5.23
C SER A 51 -13.69 -1.65 -5.62
N VAL A 52 -13.07 -2.40 -4.71
CA VAL A 52 -11.87 -3.20 -5.02
C VAL A 52 -12.18 -4.25 -6.09
N SER A 53 -13.28 -4.99 -5.94
CA SER A 53 -13.74 -5.98 -6.91
C SER A 53 -14.03 -5.38 -8.29
N PHE A 54 -14.62 -4.18 -8.34
CA PHE A 54 -14.85 -3.46 -9.59
C PHE A 54 -13.54 -3.04 -10.26
N VAL A 55 -12.58 -2.49 -9.49
CA VAL A 55 -11.26 -2.12 -10.03
C VAL A 55 -10.50 -3.33 -10.54
N ASP A 56 -10.56 -4.47 -9.85
CA ASP A 56 -9.96 -5.73 -10.30
C ASP A 56 -10.49 -6.16 -11.68
N HIS A 57 -11.81 -6.08 -11.89
CA HIS A 57 -12.41 -6.30 -13.21
C HIS A 57 -11.88 -5.32 -14.27
N CYS A 58 -11.79 -4.02 -13.94
CA CYS A 58 -11.23 -3.02 -14.86
C CYS A 58 -9.76 -3.27 -15.20
N VAL A 59 -8.95 -3.73 -14.23
CA VAL A 59 -7.57 -4.15 -14.48
C VAL A 59 -7.54 -5.31 -15.48
N GLY A 60 -8.41 -6.31 -15.32
CA GLY A 60 -8.57 -7.41 -16.28
C GLY A 60 -8.80 -6.92 -17.72
N LEU A 61 -9.71 -5.96 -17.91
CA LEU A 61 -9.96 -5.39 -19.25
C LEU A 61 -8.72 -4.75 -19.88
N VAL A 62 -7.90 -4.06 -19.09
CA VAL A 62 -6.65 -3.44 -19.58
C VAL A 62 -5.62 -4.51 -19.91
N LEU A 63 -5.51 -5.55 -19.08
CA LEU A 63 -4.59 -6.66 -19.29
C LEU A 63 -4.96 -7.47 -20.54
N ASP A 64 -6.25 -7.78 -20.74
CA ASP A 64 -6.74 -8.47 -21.94
C ASP A 64 -6.41 -7.69 -23.22
N ALA A 65 -6.61 -6.36 -23.18
CA ALA A 65 -6.29 -5.49 -24.31
C ALA A 65 -4.77 -5.42 -24.58
N LEU A 66 -3.95 -5.42 -23.53
CA LEU A 66 -2.50 -5.44 -23.64
C LEU A 66 -2.01 -6.78 -24.21
N GLU A 67 -2.56 -7.90 -23.75
CA GLU A 67 -2.22 -9.25 -24.22
C GLU A 67 -2.58 -9.47 -25.69
N ALA A 68 -3.70 -8.88 -26.16
CA ALA A 68 -4.07 -8.88 -27.57
C ALA A 68 -3.24 -7.94 -28.46
N SER A 69 -2.34 -7.15 -27.88
CA SER A 69 -1.53 -6.15 -28.60
C SER A 69 -0.15 -6.69 -28.98
N PRO A 70 0.55 -6.09 -29.96
CA PRO A 70 1.93 -6.44 -30.28
C PRO A 70 2.94 -6.06 -29.16
N TYR A 71 2.49 -5.44 -28.07
CA TYR A 71 3.33 -4.98 -26.96
C TYR A 71 3.31 -5.91 -25.74
N ALA A 72 2.54 -7.01 -25.77
CA ALA A 72 2.34 -7.93 -24.64
C ALA A 72 3.68 -8.39 -24.01
N ASP A 73 4.63 -8.82 -24.85
CA ASP A 73 5.92 -9.36 -24.41
C ASP A 73 6.98 -8.29 -24.09
N ASN A 74 6.66 -7.01 -24.27
CA ASN A 74 7.61 -5.90 -24.09
C ASN A 74 7.08 -4.79 -23.17
N THR A 75 6.16 -5.13 -22.27
CA THR A 75 5.54 -4.15 -21.36
C THR A 75 5.82 -4.52 -19.91
N VAL A 76 6.34 -3.55 -19.14
CA VAL A 76 6.42 -3.64 -17.68
C VAL A 76 5.09 -3.13 -17.12
N ILE A 77 4.45 -3.94 -16.28
CA ILE A 77 3.18 -3.62 -15.63
C ILE A 77 3.48 -3.41 -14.14
N VAL A 78 2.98 -2.30 -13.60
CA VAL A 78 3.07 -1.99 -12.17
C VAL A 78 1.66 -1.69 -11.65
N LEU A 79 1.17 -2.53 -10.73
CA LEU A 79 -0.08 -2.30 -10.01
C LEU A 79 0.24 -1.92 -8.57
N TRP A 80 -0.20 -0.75 -8.13
CA TRP A 80 0.07 -0.23 -6.80
C TRP A 80 -1.03 0.74 -6.32
N SER A 81 -0.99 1.10 -5.04
CA SER A 81 -1.84 2.17 -4.45
C SER A 81 -0.97 3.26 -3.84
N ASP A 82 -1.41 4.52 -3.93
CA ASP A 82 -0.70 5.67 -3.37
C ASP A 82 -0.68 5.67 -1.84
N HIS A 83 -1.75 5.17 -1.24
CA HIS A 83 -1.87 4.94 0.19
C HIS A 83 -2.86 3.78 0.49
N GLY A 84 -2.90 3.34 1.73
CA GLY A 84 -3.89 2.38 2.23
C GLY A 84 -5.18 3.05 2.73
N PHE A 85 -6.06 2.29 3.38
CA PHE A 85 -7.32 2.80 3.92
C PHE A 85 -7.76 2.01 5.17
N HIS A 86 -8.07 2.73 6.25
CA HIS A 86 -8.69 2.23 7.47
C HIS A 86 -10.20 2.05 7.27
N LEU A 87 -10.73 0.92 7.74
CA LEU A 87 -12.14 0.55 7.74
C LEU A 87 -12.70 0.42 9.17
N GLY A 88 -12.06 1.13 10.11
CA GLY A 88 -12.43 1.20 11.52
C GLY A 88 -11.31 0.81 12.47
N GLU A 89 -10.22 0.20 11.98
CA GLU A 89 -9.01 -0.10 12.76
C GLU A 89 -8.56 1.13 13.54
N LYS A 90 -8.07 0.94 14.78
CA LYS A 90 -7.65 2.06 15.64
C LYS A 90 -8.72 3.15 15.80
N GLN A 91 -10.00 2.76 15.75
CA GLN A 91 -11.13 3.67 15.75
C GLN A 91 -11.01 4.79 14.70
N HIS A 92 -10.34 4.50 13.59
CA HIS A 92 -10.04 5.45 12.53
C HIS A 92 -10.68 5.00 11.22
N TRP A 93 -11.01 5.98 10.38
CA TRP A 93 -11.51 5.75 9.03
C TRP A 93 -10.70 6.57 8.04
N ALA A 94 -10.57 6.05 6.82
CA ALA A 94 -9.78 6.66 5.76
C ALA A 94 -8.27 6.53 5.95
N LYS A 95 -7.50 7.59 5.71
CA LYS A 95 -6.02 7.55 5.65
C LYS A 95 -5.42 8.70 6.45
N ARG A 96 -4.09 8.90 6.32
CA ARG A 96 -3.28 9.92 7.02
C ARG A 96 -2.86 9.50 8.42
N THR A 97 -2.55 8.23 8.59
CA THR A 97 -1.86 7.72 9.77
C THR A 97 -0.59 7.02 9.31
N LEU A 98 0.28 6.69 10.26
CA LEU A 98 1.50 5.94 9.98
C LEU A 98 1.32 4.42 10.15
N TRP A 99 0.12 3.96 10.54
CA TRP A 99 -0.19 2.53 10.68
C TRP A 99 -0.26 1.82 9.33
N GLU A 100 -0.07 0.50 9.37
CA GLU A 100 0.02 -0.36 8.19
C GLU A 100 -1.22 -0.25 7.30
N GLU A 101 -2.41 -0.06 7.86
CA GLU A 101 -3.64 0.13 7.10
C GLU A 101 -3.58 1.37 6.21
N SER A 102 -2.80 2.39 6.56
CA SER A 102 -2.60 3.59 5.73
C SER A 102 -1.31 3.55 4.91
N THR A 103 -0.30 2.80 5.32
CA THR A 103 1.05 2.86 4.70
C THR A 103 1.44 1.62 3.90
N ARG A 104 0.80 0.46 4.15
CA ARG A 104 1.06 -0.78 3.42
C ARG A 104 0.06 -0.92 2.29
N VAL A 105 0.59 -0.89 1.08
CA VAL A 105 -0.19 -0.89 -0.16
C VAL A 105 0.14 -2.12 -1.00
N PRO A 106 -0.75 -2.55 -1.90
CA PRO A 106 -0.36 -3.50 -2.95
C PRO A 106 0.79 -2.90 -3.77
N LEU A 107 1.75 -3.74 -4.15
CA LEU A 107 2.76 -3.45 -5.14
C LEU A 107 3.08 -4.74 -5.88
N LEU A 108 2.61 -4.83 -7.13
CA LEU A 108 2.89 -5.93 -8.03
C LEU A 108 3.63 -5.37 -9.24
N ILE A 109 4.70 -6.05 -9.64
CA ILE A 109 5.48 -5.71 -10.83
C ILE A 109 5.56 -6.98 -11.69
N SER A 110 5.24 -6.85 -12.98
CA SER A 110 5.29 -7.93 -13.96
C SER A 110 5.90 -7.42 -15.27
N GLY A 111 6.33 -8.35 -16.14
CA GLY A 111 6.89 -8.06 -17.46
C GLY A 111 8.36 -8.44 -17.60
N PRO A 112 9.03 -7.95 -18.67
CA PRO A 112 10.40 -8.33 -19.00
C PRO A 112 11.39 -8.08 -17.85
N GLY A 113 12.21 -9.09 -17.55
CA GLY A 113 13.23 -9.00 -16.50
C GLY A 113 12.73 -9.22 -15.07
N VAL A 114 11.44 -9.51 -14.89
CA VAL A 114 10.83 -9.81 -13.59
C VAL A 114 10.52 -11.31 -13.47
N LYS A 115 10.83 -11.92 -12.33
CA LYS A 115 10.58 -13.35 -12.11
C LYS A 115 9.10 -13.58 -11.74
N PRO A 116 8.32 -14.36 -12.52
CA PRO A 116 6.90 -14.55 -12.24
C PRO A 116 6.65 -15.38 -10.97
N GLY A 117 5.51 -15.12 -10.32
CA GLY A 117 5.01 -15.91 -9.19
C GLY A 117 5.91 -15.89 -7.95
N LYS A 118 6.62 -14.79 -7.72
CA LYS A 118 7.49 -14.62 -6.55
C LYS A 118 6.95 -13.57 -5.59
N GLU A 119 6.95 -13.92 -4.32
CA GLU A 119 6.65 -13.02 -3.21
C GLU A 119 7.97 -12.57 -2.56
N CYS A 120 8.14 -11.26 -2.39
CA CYS A 120 9.25 -10.67 -1.66
C CYS A 120 8.73 -10.10 -0.33
N LYS A 121 9.38 -10.45 0.77
CA LYS A 121 9.01 -9.97 2.12
C LYS A 121 9.76 -8.72 2.57
N GLU A 122 10.75 -8.29 1.78
CA GLU A 122 11.45 -7.03 2.03
C GLU A 122 10.50 -5.85 1.82
N PRO A 123 10.54 -4.83 2.69
CA PRO A 123 9.68 -3.66 2.53
C PRO A 123 10.09 -2.86 1.29
N ALA A 124 9.13 -2.23 0.63
CA ALA A 124 9.37 -1.30 -0.47
C ALA A 124 8.86 0.10 -0.09
N SER A 125 9.52 1.13 -0.62
CA SER A 125 9.01 2.50 -0.63
C SER A 125 8.48 2.83 -2.02
N LEU A 126 7.46 3.67 -2.10
CA LEU A 126 6.93 4.14 -3.38
C LEU A 126 7.97 4.99 -4.15
N LEU A 127 8.94 5.57 -3.46
CA LEU A 127 10.09 6.25 -4.08
C LEU A 127 10.98 5.29 -4.88
N ASP A 128 10.95 4.00 -4.57
CA ASP A 128 11.74 2.98 -5.26
C ASP A 128 11.21 2.66 -6.65
N LEU A 129 9.94 2.99 -6.93
CA LEU A 129 9.30 2.64 -8.18
C LEU A 129 10.02 3.29 -9.36
N TYR A 130 10.36 4.58 -9.25
CA TYR A 130 11.01 5.29 -10.34
C TYR A 130 12.41 4.72 -10.67
N PRO A 131 13.37 4.58 -9.73
CA PRO A 131 14.66 3.97 -10.05
C PRO A 131 14.53 2.50 -10.51
N THR A 132 13.52 1.77 -10.05
CA THR A 132 13.22 0.41 -10.57
C THR A 132 12.84 0.43 -12.04
N LEU A 133 11.97 1.36 -12.45
CA LEU A 133 11.57 1.51 -13.86
C LEU A 133 12.73 2.00 -14.73
N VAL A 134 13.58 2.91 -14.23
CA VAL A 134 14.82 3.32 -14.93
C VAL A 134 15.68 2.10 -15.24
N ASP A 135 15.89 1.21 -14.28
CA ASP A 135 16.71 0.00 -14.47
C ASP A 135 16.04 -1.02 -15.41
N LEU A 136 14.74 -1.30 -15.22
CA LEU A 136 14.00 -2.26 -16.06
C LEU A 136 13.94 -1.81 -17.52
N CYS A 137 13.73 -0.51 -17.75
CA CYS A 137 13.68 0.09 -19.09
C CYS A 137 15.07 0.45 -19.66
N LYS A 138 16.16 0.17 -18.93
CA LYS A 138 17.54 0.47 -19.33
C LYS A 138 17.75 1.95 -19.70
N LEU A 139 17.10 2.84 -18.96
CA LEU A 139 17.20 4.28 -19.15
C LEU A 139 18.47 4.83 -18.47
N PRO A 140 18.93 6.03 -18.84
CA PRO A 140 20.05 6.68 -18.17
C PRO A 140 19.77 6.84 -16.66
N LYS A 141 20.79 6.55 -15.86
CA LYS A 141 20.72 6.68 -14.40
C LYS A 141 20.41 8.13 -14.00
N ASN A 142 19.55 8.29 -12.99
CA ASN A 142 19.26 9.59 -12.39
C ASN A 142 19.71 9.60 -10.92
N ASP A 143 20.84 10.25 -10.65
CA ASP A 143 21.45 10.30 -9.31
C ASP A 143 20.70 11.23 -8.32
N ARG A 144 19.62 11.88 -8.76
CA ARG A 144 18.75 12.71 -7.89
C ARG A 144 17.63 11.92 -7.22
N LEU A 145 17.49 10.62 -7.53
CA LEU A 145 16.44 9.78 -6.96
C LEU A 145 16.83 9.31 -5.56
N GLU A 146 15.91 9.47 -4.61
CA GLU A 146 16.11 9.07 -3.22
C GLU A 146 15.70 7.60 -2.96
N GLY A 147 14.87 7.03 -3.82
CA GLY A 147 14.53 5.62 -3.78
C GLY A 147 15.66 4.70 -4.23
N ILE A 148 15.54 3.42 -3.94
CA ILE A 148 16.49 2.38 -4.39
C ILE A 148 15.78 1.39 -5.30
N SER A 149 16.42 1.04 -6.41
CA SER A 149 15.86 0.08 -7.36
C SER A 149 15.57 -1.28 -6.70
N LEU A 150 14.38 -1.81 -6.98
CA LEU A 150 13.91 -3.13 -6.53
C LEU A 150 14.34 -4.26 -7.47
N VAL A 151 15.04 -3.98 -8.57
CA VAL A 151 15.49 -5.02 -9.53
C VAL A 151 16.24 -6.18 -8.85
N PRO A 152 17.10 -5.98 -7.84
CA PRO A 152 17.70 -7.09 -7.11
C PRO A 152 16.65 -8.03 -6.47
N GLN A 153 15.61 -7.47 -5.85
CA GLN A 153 14.50 -8.20 -5.23
C GLN A 153 13.58 -8.85 -6.27
N LEU A 154 13.37 -8.20 -7.43
CA LEU A 154 12.58 -8.76 -8.53
C LEU A 154 13.25 -9.98 -9.18
N LYS A 155 14.59 -10.08 -9.11
CA LYS A 155 15.37 -11.24 -9.58
C LYS A 155 15.51 -12.33 -8.52
N ASP A 156 15.75 -11.92 -7.27
CA ASP A 156 15.86 -12.78 -6.10
C ASP A 156 15.01 -12.24 -4.94
N PRO A 157 13.83 -12.82 -4.66
CA PRO A 157 12.92 -12.33 -3.62
C PRO A 157 13.48 -12.45 -2.19
N ASN A 158 14.57 -13.21 -2.00
CA ASN A 158 15.25 -13.32 -0.71
C ASN A 158 16.39 -12.30 -0.56
N LYS A 159 16.64 -11.48 -1.57
CA LYS A 159 17.69 -10.47 -1.53
C LYS A 159 17.33 -9.38 -0.54
N ALA A 160 18.04 -9.36 0.58
CA ALA A 160 17.86 -8.34 1.61
C ALA A 160 17.96 -6.92 1.03
N ARG A 161 17.05 -6.06 1.48
CA ARG A 161 17.09 -4.63 1.19
C ARG A 161 18.15 -3.96 2.05
N LYS A 162 18.88 -2.99 1.47
CA LYS A 162 19.97 -2.30 2.17
C LYS A 162 19.49 -1.32 3.25
N HIS A 163 18.35 -0.67 3.02
CA HIS A 163 17.81 0.38 3.88
C HIS A 163 16.33 0.08 4.20
N PRO A 164 15.83 0.46 5.40
CA PRO A 164 14.41 0.33 5.69
C PRO A 164 13.55 1.17 4.75
N ALA A 165 12.27 0.84 4.62
CA ALA A 165 11.29 1.75 4.05
C ALA A 165 10.87 2.76 5.12
N ILE A 166 10.80 4.04 4.73
CA ILE A 166 10.43 5.14 5.63
C ILE A 166 9.22 5.84 5.04
N THR A 167 8.17 5.97 5.84
CA THR A 167 6.99 6.77 5.50
C THR A 167 6.89 7.94 6.44
N SER A 168 6.65 9.13 5.90
CA SER A 168 6.57 10.36 6.70
C SER A 168 5.17 10.94 6.61
N SER A 169 4.67 11.47 7.73
CA SER A 169 3.39 12.15 7.79
C SER A 169 3.51 13.39 8.66
N TYR A 170 3.39 14.58 8.06
CA TYR A 170 3.65 15.86 8.71
C TYR A 170 5.07 15.97 9.31
N PHE A 171 5.42 17.15 9.82
CA PHE A 171 6.74 17.39 10.36
C PHE A 171 7.00 16.55 11.62
N GLY A 172 8.08 15.77 11.60
CA GLY A 172 8.55 15.01 12.77
C GLY A 172 7.85 13.68 13.04
N ASN A 173 6.91 13.23 12.21
CA ASN A 173 6.32 11.88 12.35
C ASN A 173 6.74 10.97 11.20
N HIS A 174 7.35 9.85 11.56
CA HIS A 174 7.87 8.87 10.63
C HIS A 174 7.53 7.47 11.12
N SER A 175 7.26 6.56 10.20
CA SER A 175 7.34 5.12 10.46
C SER A 175 8.53 4.53 9.71
N ILE A 176 9.17 3.56 10.35
CA ILE A 176 10.31 2.84 9.79
C ILE A 176 9.94 1.36 9.72
N ARG A 177 9.96 0.80 8.51
CA ARG A 177 9.65 -0.61 8.26
C ARG A 177 10.89 -1.36 7.76
N THR A 178 11.27 -2.40 8.48
CA THR A 178 12.22 -3.44 8.03
C THR A 178 11.44 -4.68 7.60
N ARG A 179 12.08 -5.83 7.35
CA ARG A 179 11.35 -7.08 7.10
C ARG A 179 10.53 -7.51 8.33
N ASP A 180 11.17 -7.45 9.50
CA ASP A 180 10.65 -8.10 10.72
C ASP A 180 10.08 -7.09 11.74
N TRP A 181 10.40 -5.80 11.61
CA TRP A 181 10.03 -4.77 12.58
C TRP A 181 9.36 -3.55 11.93
N ARG A 182 8.53 -2.87 12.71
CA ARG A 182 7.99 -1.53 12.44
C ARG A 182 8.17 -0.67 13.69
N LEU A 183 8.73 0.52 13.52
CA LEU A 183 8.82 1.58 14.54
C LEU A 183 7.95 2.76 14.10
#